data_AF-A0A067C4P5-F1
#
_entry.id   AF-A0A067C4P5-F1
#
_cell.length_a   1.000
_cell.length_b   1.000
_cell.length_c   1.000
_cell.angle_alpha   90.00
_cell.angle_beta   90.00
_cell.angle_gamma   90.00
#
_symmetry.space_group_name_H-M   'P 1'
#
loop_
_entity.id
_entity.type
_entity.pdbx_description
1 polymer ?
#
loop_
_entity_poly.entity_id
_entity_poly.type
_entity_poly.pdbx_seq_one_letter_code
_entity_poly.pdbx_strand_id
1 'polypeptide(L)'
;MVDGTLAARCAALQASVAALDETPSDALCKLVNELSAIASDVATKEEALRLHEAALQEREARIDTKLELLAELKAENHRRRPDADDSIDHLPTPAKTITLNVGGTLFTTARETLLRMPGSYFDAMLSSDHWLPNEKGEYFLDLDASTFKRVIKYLRTGTLNVSGLSRADEDELREMLDYLQIEWPLPAPSAPLMETTQLQWDPLHCSEAITLGEDGTQARSQKHGWNHVLTSTPATTFGVRVTLRSEVCVGFMVLEDFVREPDFRLSNNRRGWFFDCATGALSSHYQPSTISVVDMKPRPIFLQATLHQEQQRVSFAIDGIPVPTSLHHVPADAVLYPVVRIVAANAVVKLLPV
;
A
#
# COMPACT_ATOMS: atom_id res chain seq x y z
N MET A 1 4.18 -8.72 26.97
CA MET A 1 3.93 -10.11 27.41
C MET A 1 2.92 -10.19 28.58
N VAL A 2 1.88 -9.35 28.66
CA VAL A 2 0.98 -9.28 29.85
C VAL A 2 -0.50 -9.52 29.52
N ASP A 3 -0.86 -9.81 28.26
CA ASP A 3 -2.26 -10.08 27.88
C ASP A 3 -2.72 -11.53 28.07
N GLY A 4 -1.78 -12.47 28.20
CA GLY A 4 -2.10 -13.89 28.33
C GLY A 4 -2.78 -14.26 29.65
N THR A 5 -2.47 -13.54 30.74
CA THR A 5 -2.95 -13.87 32.09
C THR A 5 -4.41 -13.46 32.30
N LEU A 6 -4.81 -12.24 31.93
CA LEU A 6 -6.20 -11.79 32.10
C LEU A 6 -7.17 -12.61 31.23
N ALA A 7 -6.77 -12.91 29.98
CA ALA A 7 -7.56 -13.75 29.08
C ALA A 7 -7.74 -15.18 29.62
N ALA A 8 -6.66 -15.77 30.16
CA ALA A 8 -6.71 -17.09 30.78
C ALA A 8 -7.62 -17.11 32.02
N ARG A 9 -7.62 -16.05 32.82
CA ARG A 9 -8.49 -15.93 34.01
C ARG A 9 -9.95 -15.69 33.66
N CYS A 10 -10.23 -14.87 32.65
CA CYS A 10 -11.59 -14.71 32.12
C CYS A 10 -12.14 -16.02 31.55
N ALA A 11 -11.30 -16.81 30.87
CA ALA A 11 -11.67 -18.15 30.39
C ALA A 11 -11.92 -19.14 31.55
N ALA A 12 -11.09 -19.10 32.61
CA ALA A 12 -11.30 -19.92 33.81
C ALA A 12 -12.59 -19.54 34.56
N LEU A 13 -12.93 -18.25 34.59
CA LEU A 13 -14.18 -17.74 35.13
C LEU A 13 -15.38 -18.25 34.31
N GLN A 14 -15.33 -18.15 32.98
CA GLN A 14 -16.37 -18.66 32.08
C GLN A 14 -16.59 -20.17 32.24
N ALA A 15 -15.51 -20.94 32.37
CA ALA A 15 -15.58 -22.38 32.63
C ALA A 15 -16.22 -22.70 34.00
N SER A 16 -15.92 -21.90 35.03
CA SER A 16 -16.49 -22.07 36.37
C SER A 16 -17.97 -21.70 36.43
N VAL A 17 -18.41 -20.69 35.68
CA VAL A 17 -19.86 -20.36 35.53
C VAL A 17 -20.61 -21.49 34.83
N ALA A 18 -20.01 -22.11 33.82
CA ALA A 18 -20.63 -23.23 33.09
C ALA A 18 -20.80 -24.50 33.95
N ALA A 19 -20.04 -24.66 35.04
CA ALA A 19 -20.05 -25.82 35.91
C ALA A 19 -21.07 -25.76 37.07
N LEU A 20 -21.86 -24.67 37.18
CA LEU A 20 -22.81 -24.44 38.28
C LEU A 20 -24.03 -25.39 38.31
N ASP A 21 -24.19 -26.28 37.33
CA ASP A 21 -25.34 -27.20 37.21
C ASP A 21 -25.21 -28.46 38.09
N GLU A 22 -24.01 -28.82 38.57
CA GLU A 22 -23.80 -30.14 39.22
C GLU A 22 -23.52 -30.12 40.74
N THR A 23 -22.96 -29.06 41.34
CA THR A 23 -22.94 -28.88 42.82
C THR A 23 -22.70 -27.40 43.22
N PRO A 24 -23.64 -26.72 43.88
CA PRO A 24 -23.62 -25.26 43.97
C PRO A 24 -22.50 -24.66 44.86
N SER A 25 -22.01 -25.34 45.90
CA SER A 25 -21.16 -24.70 46.92
C SER A 25 -19.67 -24.56 46.55
N ASP A 26 -19.05 -25.55 45.90
CA ASP A 26 -17.61 -25.52 45.59
C ASP A 26 -17.32 -24.69 44.33
N ALA A 27 -18.22 -24.75 43.34
CA ALA A 27 -18.15 -23.94 42.13
C ALA A 27 -18.30 -22.43 42.44
N LEU A 28 -19.19 -22.06 43.37
CA LEU A 28 -19.34 -20.66 43.83
C LEU A 28 -18.06 -20.13 44.50
N CYS A 29 -17.40 -20.93 45.35
CA CYS A 29 -16.13 -20.53 45.98
C CYS A 29 -15.01 -20.31 44.95
N LYS A 30 -14.91 -21.17 43.94
CA LYS A 30 -13.94 -20.99 42.84
C LYS A 30 -14.21 -19.72 42.04
N LEU A 31 -15.48 -19.44 41.75
CA LEU A 31 -15.89 -18.23 41.03
C LEU A 31 -15.54 -16.95 41.79
N VAL A 32 -15.79 -16.91 43.11
CA VAL A 32 -15.46 -15.77 43.97
C VAL A 32 -13.95 -15.53 44.02
N ASN A 33 -13.15 -16.60 44.11
CA ASN A 33 -11.69 -16.49 44.10
C ASN A 33 -11.15 -15.95 42.77
N GLU A 34 -11.66 -16.44 41.63
CA GLU A 34 -11.26 -15.94 40.31
C GLU A 34 -11.68 -14.47 40.11
N LEU A 35 -12.91 -14.09 40.50
CA LEU A 35 -13.37 -12.70 40.45
C LEU A 35 -12.51 -11.78 41.31
N SER A 36 -12.21 -12.18 42.56
CA SER A 36 -11.35 -11.40 43.46
C SER A 36 -9.97 -11.16 42.87
N ALA A 37 -9.47 -12.12 42.12
CA ALA A 37 -8.12 -12.08 41.62
C ALA A 37 -8.03 -11.35 40.26
N ILE A 38 -9.07 -11.42 39.42
CA ILE A 38 -9.26 -10.50 38.29
C ILE A 38 -9.36 -9.06 38.78
N ALA A 39 -10.12 -8.79 39.85
CA ALA A 39 -10.22 -7.45 40.42
C ALA A 39 -8.85 -6.93 40.90
N SER A 40 -8.02 -7.78 41.50
CA SER A 40 -6.64 -7.44 41.86
C SER A 40 -5.77 -7.13 40.64
N ASP A 41 -5.86 -7.92 39.57
CA ASP A 41 -5.09 -7.67 38.34
C ASP A 41 -5.51 -6.36 37.65
N VAL A 42 -6.81 -6.05 37.64
CA VAL A 42 -7.32 -4.78 37.10
C VAL A 42 -6.80 -3.61 37.93
N ALA A 43 -6.86 -3.69 39.26
CA ALA A 43 -6.34 -2.63 40.13
C ALA A 43 -4.82 -2.38 39.92
N THR A 44 -4.03 -3.45 39.75
CA THR A 44 -2.59 -3.30 39.47
C THR A 44 -2.32 -2.71 38.09
N LYS A 45 -3.10 -3.06 37.07
CA LYS A 45 -2.99 -2.46 35.73
C LYS A 45 -3.41 -0.99 35.73
N GLU A 46 -4.46 -0.63 36.44
CA GLU A 46 -4.91 0.76 36.59
C GLU A 46 -3.81 1.63 37.23
N GLU A 47 -3.14 1.12 38.26
CA GLU A 47 -2.05 1.85 38.91
C GLU A 47 -0.82 1.97 37.99
N ALA A 48 -0.47 0.90 37.26
CA ALA A 48 0.60 0.95 36.26
C ALA A 48 0.29 1.95 35.13
N LEU A 49 -0.97 2.05 34.70
CA LEU A 49 -1.42 3.00 33.70
C LEU A 49 -1.28 4.44 34.21
N ARG A 50 -1.70 4.72 35.45
CA ARG A 50 -1.52 6.04 36.08
C ARG A 50 -0.05 6.45 36.13
N LEU A 51 0.85 5.54 36.52
CA LEU A 51 2.28 5.81 36.55
C LEU A 51 2.83 6.12 35.15
N HIS A 52 2.34 5.44 34.12
CA HIS A 52 2.75 5.68 32.74
C HIS A 52 2.26 7.04 32.21
N GLU A 53 1.01 7.40 32.49
CA GLU A 53 0.44 8.70 32.15
C GLU A 53 1.20 9.85 32.82
N ALA A 54 1.55 9.70 34.10
CA ALA A 54 2.37 10.67 34.81
C ALA A 54 3.76 10.84 34.18
N ALA A 55 4.41 9.75 33.76
CA ALA A 55 5.69 9.79 33.08
C ALA A 55 5.61 10.47 31.70
N LEU A 56 4.51 10.28 30.97
CA LEU A 56 4.28 10.94 29.69
C LEU A 56 4.09 12.45 29.88
N GLN A 57 3.30 12.86 30.87
CA GLN A 57 3.11 14.28 31.23
C GLN A 57 4.42 14.96 31.61
N GLU A 58 5.29 14.28 32.39
CA GLU A 58 6.60 14.82 32.72
C GLU A 58 7.48 15.01 31.47
N ARG A 59 7.44 14.05 30.53
CA ARG A 59 8.18 14.15 29.27
C ARG A 59 7.67 15.31 28.41
N GLU A 60 6.37 15.52 28.32
CA GLU A 60 5.75 16.64 27.60
C GLU A 60 6.18 17.98 28.22
N ALA A 61 6.09 18.13 29.54
CA ALA A 61 6.54 19.33 30.23
C ALA A 61 8.04 19.64 30.00
N ARG A 62 8.88 18.60 29.92
CA ARG A 62 10.30 18.76 29.57
C ARG A 62 10.50 19.24 28.14
N ILE A 63 9.68 18.80 27.18
CA ILE A 63 9.74 19.26 25.79
C ILE A 63 9.34 20.73 25.71
N ASP A 64 8.24 21.11 26.36
CA ASP A 64 7.75 22.49 26.38
C ASP A 64 8.80 23.44 26.98
N THR A 65 9.41 23.06 28.10
CA THR A 65 10.50 23.82 28.73
C THR A 65 11.69 23.98 27.77
N LYS A 66 12.04 22.93 27.03
CA LYS A 66 13.15 22.98 26.07
C LYS A 66 12.83 23.87 24.87
N LEU A 67 11.57 23.91 24.42
CA LEU A 67 11.12 24.78 23.34
C LEU A 67 11.16 26.25 23.75
N GLU A 68 10.75 26.56 24.98
CA GLU A 68 10.83 27.92 25.53
C GLU A 68 12.29 28.38 25.65
N LEU A 69 13.17 27.54 26.18
CA LEU A 69 14.60 27.83 26.28
C LEU A 69 15.27 28.01 24.90
N LEU A 70 14.83 27.26 23.89
CA LEU A 70 15.27 27.46 22.50
C LEU A 70 14.79 28.81 21.93
N ALA A 71 13.56 29.23 22.24
CA ALA A 71 13.05 30.52 21.82
C ALA A 71 13.83 31.67 22.48
N GLU A 72 14.13 31.56 23.77
CA GLU A 72 14.97 32.51 24.50
C GLU A 72 16.40 32.58 23.94
N LEU A 73 17.04 31.43 23.68
CA LEU A 73 18.37 31.39 23.07
C LEU A 73 18.40 32.00 21.67
N LYS A 74 17.36 31.77 20.87
CA LYS A 74 17.21 32.44 19.55
C LYS A 74 17.09 33.95 19.71
N ALA A 75 16.28 34.42 20.66
CA ALA A 75 16.11 35.85 20.92
C ALA A 75 17.38 36.51 21.49
N GLU A 76 18.13 35.80 22.34
CA GLU A 76 19.41 36.27 22.90
C GLU A 76 20.52 36.30 21.84
N ASN A 77 20.60 35.29 20.97
CA ASN A 77 21.52 35.32 19.82
C ASN A 77 21.22 36.48 18.88
N HIS A 78 19.93 36.76 18.63
CA HIS A 78 19.51 37.92 17.85
C HIS A 78 19.90 39.24 18.55
N ARG A 79 19.80 39.31 19.88
CA ARG A 79 20.22 40.50 20.66
C ARG A 79 21.75 40.69 20.77
N ARG A 80 22.54 39.61 20.81
CA ARG A 80 24.02 39.67 20.91
C ARG A 80 24.71 39.98 19.59
N ARG A 81 24.01 39.86 18.47
CA ARG A 81 24.44 40.35 17.16
C ARG A 81 23.43 41.36 16.60
N PRO A 82 23.32 42.57 17.17
CA PRO A 82 22.53 43.63 16.55
C PRO A 82 23.18 44.11 15.24
N ASP A 83 24.50 44.01 15.11
CA ASP A 83 25.27 44.52 13.96
C ASP A 83 25.41 43.51 12.80
N ALA A 84 24.66 42.41 12.81
CA ALA A 84 24.52 41.54 11.64
C ALA A 84 23.32 41.94 10.76
N ASP A 85 22.55 42.96 11.15
CA ASP A 85 21.33 43.41 10.46
C ASP A 85 21.49 44.77 9.74
N ASP A 86 22.59 45.50 9.95
CA ASP A 86 22.82 46.83 9.33
C ASP A 86 24.01 46.86 8.34
N SER A 87 24.42 45.68 7.86
CA SER A 87 25.30 45.52 6.68
C SER A 87 24.64 44.71 5.56
N ILE A 88 23.32 44.49 5.64
CA ILE A 88 22.51 43.77 4.64
C ILE A 88 22.01 44.74 3.53
N ASP A 89 22.75 45.81 3.23
CA ASP A 89 22.58 46.55 1.96
C ASP A 89 23.50 46.01 0.84
N HIS A 90 24.27 44.95 1.13
CA HIS A 90 25.06 44.18 0.15
C HIS A 90 24.82 42.68 0.19
N LEU A 91 23.78 42.20 0.89
CA LEU A 91 23.30 40.85 0.58
C LEU A 91 22.58 40.95 -0.78
N PRO A 92 23.07 40.27 -1.83
CA PRO A 92 22.37 40.30 -3.10
C PRO A 92 20.95 39.82 -2.81
N THR A 93 19.94 40.58 -3.25
CA THR A 93 18.56 40.07 -3.45
C THR A 93 18.67 38.57 -3.71
N PRO A 94 18.04 37.69 -2.89
CA PRO A 94 18.36 36.26 -2.88
C PRO A 94 18.50 35.82 -4.31
N ALA A 95 19.74 35.44 -4.68
CA ALA A 95 20.14 35.42 -6.08
C ALA A 95 19.07 34.65 -6.85
N LYS A 96 18.39 35.32 -7.80
CA LYS A 96 17.29 34.73 -8.55
C LYS A 96 17.70 33.37 -9.13
N THR A 97 19.00 33.23 -9.39
CA THR A 97 19.68 32.04 -9.87
C THR A 97 20.76 31.60 -8.88
N ILE A 98 20.80 30.29 -8.61
CA ILE A 98 21.83 29.58 -7.83
C ILE A 98 22.65 28.71 -8.79
N THR A 99 23.97 28.66 -8.59
CA THR A 99 24.87 27.75 -9.32
C THR A 99 25.29 26.61 -8.41
N LEU A 100 25.05 25.37 -8.87
CA LEU A 100 25.46 24.13 -8.22
C LEU A 100 26.65 23.55 -8.98
N ASN A 101 27.67 23.10 -8.27
CA ASN A 101 28.80 22.36 -8.81
C ASN A 101 28.66 20.90 -8.38
N VAL A 102 28.20 20.04 -9.30
CA VAL A 102 27.90 18.63 -9.04
C VAL A 102 29.03 17.79 -9.64
N GLY A 103 29.86 17.17 -8.80
CA GLY A 103 30.99 16.34 -9.24
C GLY A 103 31.97 17.05 -10.18
N GLY A 104 32.06 18.39 -10.12
CA GLY A 104 32.87 19.21 -11.02
C GLY A 104 32.11 19.85 -12.19
N THR A 105 30.83 19.51 -12.39
CA THR A 105 29.99 20.07 -13.47
C THR A 105 29.06 21.16 -12.94
N LEU A 106 29.06 22.33 -13.60
CA LEU A 106 28.24 23.47 -13.18
C LEU A 106 26.81 23.42 -13.73
N PHE A 107 25.83 23.61 -12.85
CA PHE A 107 24.41 23.70 -13.14
C PHE A 107 23.82 24.98 -12.53
N THR A 108 23.34 25.90 -13.37
CA THR A 108 22.65 27.10 -12.90
C THR A 108 21.14 26.95 -13.04
N THR A 109 20.40 27.25 -11.98
CA THR A 109 18.93 27.20 -11.96
C THR A 109 18.34 28.27 -11.05
N ALA A 110 17.04 28.53 -11.12
CA ALA A 110 16.39 29.49 -10.24
C ALA A 110 16.33 28.96 -8.80
N ARG A 111 16.48 29.86 -7.80
CA ARG A 111 16.36 29.50 -6.37
C ARG A 111 15.02 28.82 -6.08
N GLU A 112 13.94 29.34 -6.64
CA GLU A 112 12.58 28.81 -6.50
C GLU A 112 12.43 27.37 -7.03
N THR A 113 13.21 26.99 -8.07
CA THR A 113 13.20 25.62 -8.58
C THR A 113 13.73 24.65 -7.54
N LEU A 114 14.80 25.02 -6.83
CA LEU A 114 15.42 24.18 -5.81
C LEU A 114 14.55 24.07 -4.55
N LEU A 115 13.81 25.13 -4.21
CA LEU A 115 12.89 25.17 -3.07
C LEU A 115 11.51 24.57 -3.34
N ARG A 116 11.29 23.99 -4.51
CA ARG A 116 9.95 23.51 -4.90
C ARG A 116 9.47 22.32 -4.09
N MET A 117 10.39 21.54 -3.53
CA MET A 117 10.07 20.39 -2.69
C MET A 117 10.49 20.66 -1.25
N PRO A 118 9.55 21.03 -0.39
CA PRO A 118 9.81 21.28 1.03
C PRO A 118 10.41 20.04 1.70
N GLY A 119 11.37 20.24 2.60
CA GLY A 119 12.06 19.16 3.30
C GLY A 119 13.09 18.40 2.48
N SER A 120 13.31 18.75 1.22
CA SER A 120 14.42 18.20 0.43
C SER A 120 15.77 18.77 0.88
N TYR A 121 16.85 18.13 0.44
CA TYR A 121 18.22 18.58 0.70
C TYR A 121 18.42 20.04 0.30
N PHE A 122 17.88 20.46 -0.84
CA PHE A 122 18.01 21.83 -1.33
C PHE A 122 17.25 22.84 -0.46
N ASP A 123 16.10 22.45 0.08
CA ASP A 123 15.33 23.28 1.01
C ASP A 123 16.13 23.49 2.31
N ALA A 124 16.70 22.44 2.87
CA ALA A 124 17.58 22.55 4.03
C ALA A 124 18.85 23.37 3.73
N MET A 125 19.49 23.13 2.59
CA MET A 125 20.71 23.83 2.17
C MET A 125 20.47 25.34 2.03
N LEU A 126 19.38 25.75 1.37
CA LEU A 126 19.10 27.16 1.06
C LEU A 126 18.35 27.90 2.15
N SER A 127 17.80 27.19 3.14
CA SER A 127 17.13 27.76 4.31
C SER A 127 18.03 27.80 5.55
N SER A 128 19.26 27.28 5.46
CA SER A 128 20.24 27.32 6.55
C SER A 128 21.38 28.30 6.28
N ASP A 129 21.81 29.03 7.30
CA ASP A 129 22.96 29.94 7.22
C ASP A 129 24.32 29.22 7.27
N HIS A 130 24.31 27.88 7.36
CA HIS A 130 25.52 27.06 7.52
C HIS A 130 26.12 26.62 6.17
N TRP A 131 25.32 26.63 5.10
CA TRP A 131 25.75 26.23 3.77
C TRP A 131 26.08 27.47 2.95
N LEU A 132 27.37 27.80 2.90
CA LEU A 132 27.86 28.94 2.14
C LEU A 132 28.44 28.46 0.79
N PRO A 133 28.18 29.21 -0.30
CA PRO A 133 28.82 28.92 -1.57
C PRO A 133 30.33 29.20 -1.50
N ASN A 134 31.08 28.65 -2.45
CA ASN A 134 32.50 28.94 -2.60
C ASN A 134 32.75 30.41 -3.05
N GLU A 135 34.01 30.81 -3.19
CA GLU A 135 34.43 32.17 -3.63
C GLU A 135 33.83 32.61 -4.98
N LYS A 136 33.37 31.66 -5.80
CA LYS A 136 32.73 31.91 -7.11
C LYS A 136 31.20 31.95 -7.02
N GLY A 137 30.62 31.77 -5.83
CA GLY A 137 29.17 31.72 -5.64
C GLY A 137 28.54 30.37 -6.00
N GLU A 138 29.31 29.28 -6.01
CA GLU A 138 28.85 27.94 -6.38
C GLU A 138 28.68 27.05 -5.14
N TYR A 139 27.59 26.29 -5.07
CA TYR A 139 27.37 25.26 -4.04
C TYR A 139 27.87 23.91 -4.53
N PHE A 140 28.80 23.28 -3.81
CA PHE A 140 29.37 22.01 -4.22
C PHE A 140 28.55 20.82 -3.73
N LEU A 141 28.28 19.87 -4.63
CA LEU A 141 27.63 18.59 -4.38
C LEU A 141 28.55 17.46 -4.85
N ASP A 142 28.86 16.54 -3.94
CA ASP A 142 29.70 15.38 -4.22
C ASP A 142 28.85 14.23 -4.80
N LEU A 143 28.35 14.43 -6.01
CA LEU A 143 27.50 13.50 -6.76
C LEU A 143 27.97 13.40 -8.21
N ASP A 144 27.65 12.31 -8.90
CA ASP A 144 27.85 12.22 -10.35
C ASP A 144 26.89 13.20 -11.07
N ALA A 145 27.42 13.94 -12.05
CA ALA A 145 26.66 14.87 -12.86
C ALA A 145 25.90 14.21 -14.03
N SER A 146 26.18 12.94 -14.32
CA SER A 146 25.68 12.17 -15.48
C SER A 146 24.17 12.34 -15.70
N THR A 147 23.38 12.14 -14.64
CA THR A 147 21.91 12.17 -14.66
C THR A 147 21.30 13.40 -13.98
N PHE A 148 22.13 14.29 -13.39
CA PHE A 148 21.67 15.45 -12.61
C PHE A 148 20.80 16.44 -13.39
N LYS A 149 20.99 16.54 -14.72
CA LYS A 149 20.11 17.33 -15.60
C LYS A 149 18.64 16.93 -15.47
N ARG A 150 18.36 15.64 -15.24
CA ARG A 150 17.01 15.10 -15.09
C ARG A 150 16.40 15.50 -13.75
N VAL A 151 17.21 15.59 -12.68
CA VAL A 151 16.79 16.11 -11.38
C VAL A 151 16.35 17.56 -11.48
N ILE A 152 17.16 18.43 -12.10
CA ILE A 152 16.78 19.84 -12.29
C ILE A 152 15.53 19.96 -13.15
N LYS A 153 15.39 19.15 -14.21
CA LYS A 153 14.17 19.12 -15.03
C LYS A 153 12.96 18.68 -14.19
N TYR A 154 13.12 17.66 -13.36
CA TYR A 154 12.08 17.17 -12.46
C TYR A 154 11.61 18.25 -11.50
N LEU A 155 12.53 18.98 -10.86
CA LEU A 155 12.19 20.11 -9.99
C LEU A 155 11.45 21.24 -10.76
N ARG A 156 11.73 21.43 -12.05
CA ARG A 156 11.04 22.43 -12.90
C ARG A 156 9.67 22.00 -13.38
N THR A 157 9.45 20.72 -13.67
CA THR A 157 8.21 20.26 -14.31
C THR A 157 7.33 19.39 -13.42
N GLY A 158 7.84 18.88 -12.31
CA GLY A 158 7.18 17.87 -11.48
C GLY A 158 7.12 16.48 -12.12
N THR A 159 7.83 16.25 -13.23
CA THR A 159 7.82 14.95 -13.95
C THR A 159 9.24 14.46 -14.20
N LEU A 160 9.59 13.30 -13.62
CA LEU A 160 10.88 12.67 -13.85
C LEU A 160 10.84 11.86 -15.14
N ASN A 161 11.72 12.19 -16.07
CA ASN A 161 11.87 11.44 -17.31
C ASN A 161 12.97 10.40 -17.13
N VAL A 162 12.58 9.12 -17.12
CA VAL A 162 13.49 7.96 -17.09
C VAL A 162 13.64 7.28 -18.46
N SER A 163 12.95 7.78 -19.49
CA SER A 163 12.99 7.21 -20.83
C SER A 163 14.41 7.26 -21.41
N GLY A 164 14.84 6.11 -21.96
CA GLY A 164 16.14 5.96 -22.61
C GLY A 164 17.34 5.86 -21.66
N LEU A 165 17.12 5.75 -20.34
CA LEU A 165 18.18 5.40 -19.39
C LEU A 165 18.46 3.89 -19.44
N SER A 166 19.72 3.50 -19.26
CA SER A 166 20.04 2.10 -18.95
C SER A 166 19.62 1.79 -17.51
N ARG A 167 19.54 0.49 -17.15
CA ARG A 167 19.24 0.10 -15.76
C ARG A 167 20.24 0.69 -14.76
N ALA A 168 21.53 0.70 -15.12
CA ALA A 168 22.58 1.27 -14.28
C ALA A 168 22.40 2.78 -14.07
N ASP A 169 22.04 3.52 -15.11
CA ASP A 169 21.80 4.97 -14.99
C ASP A 169 20.51 5.28 -14.19
N GLU A 170 19.52 4.39 -14.23
CA GLU A 170 18.30 4.51 -13.41
C GLU A 170 18.58 4.27 -11.93
N ASP A 171 19.38 3.25 -11.62
CA ASP A 171 19.83 2.96 -10.25
C ASP A 171 20.66 4.13 -9.69
N GLU A 172 21.59 4.67 -10.48
CA GLU A 172 22.40 5.85 -10.11
C GLU A 172 21.53 7.09 -9.88
N LEU A 173 20.55 7.34 -10.75
CA LEU A 173 19.59 8.44 -10.57
C LEU A 173 18.76 8.24 -9.28
N ARG A 174 18.42 7.00 -8.93
CA ARG A 174 17.66 6.70 -7.72
C ARG A 174 18.48 6.97 -6.46
N GLU A 175 19.74 6.54 -6.43
CA GLU A 175 20.68 6.86 -5.35
C GLU A 175 20.88 8.38 -5.19
N MET A 176 20.97 9.10 -6.32
CA MET A 176 21.08 10.56 -6.31
C MET A 176 19.84 11.24 -5.72
N LEU A 177 18.63 10.79 -6.07
CA LEU A 177 17.40 11.34 -5.52
C LEU A 177 17.27 11.04 -4.02
N ASP A 178 17.69 9.85 -3.57
CA ASP A 178 17.74 9.48 -2.16
C ASP A 178 18.68 10.41 -1.37
N TYR A 179 19.91 10.64 -1.87
CA TYR A 179 20.84 11.61 -1.28
C TYR A 179 20.24 13.01 -1.16
N LEU A 180 19.55 13.46 -2.22
CA LEU A 180 18.92 14.78 -2.26
C LEU A 180 17.63 14.85 -1.43
N GLN A 181 17.23 13.76 -0.75
CA GLN A 181 15.99 13.63 0.00
C GLN A 181 14.77 14.00 -0.87
N ILE A 182 14.83 13.56 -2.11
CA ILE A 182 13.77 13.71 -3.10
C ILE A 182 13.14 12.34 -3.27
N GLU A 183 11.86 12.23 -2.96
CA GLU A 183 11.13 10.99 -3.22
C GLU A 183 11.17 10.66 -4.71
N TRP A 184 11.50 9.41 -5.01
CA TRP A 184 11.35 8.87 -6.35
C TRP A 184 9.87 9.01 -6.74
N PRO A 185 9.54 9.76 -7.80
CA PRO A 185 8.16 9.89 -8.20
C PRO A 185 7.65 8.50 -8.56
N LEU A 186 6.62 8.06 -7.84
CA LEU A 186 5.77 6.98 -8.32
C LEU A 186 5.40 7.31 -9.77
N PRO A 187 5.42 6.33 -10.69
CA PRO A 187 5.23 6.57 -12.11
C PRO A 187 4.03 7.52 -12.29
N ALA A 188 4.33 8.75 -12.74
CA ALA A 188 3.30 9.75 -12.92
C ALA A 188 2.25 9.17 -13.88
N PRO A 189 0.95 9.21 -13.54
CA PRO A 189 -0.08 8.68 -14.41
C PRO A 189 -0.04 9.47 -15.71
N SER A 190 0.51 8.87 -16.76
CA SER A 190 0.56 9.46 -18.10
C SER A 190 -0.80 9.40 -18.82
N ALA A 191 -1.89 9.38 -18.06
CA ALA A 191 -3.25 9.60 -18.51
C ALA A 191 -3.85 10.76 -17.71
N PRO A 192 -4.61 11.68 -18.36
CA PRO A 192 -5.28 12.78 -17.66
C PRO A 192 -6.07 12.19 -16.50
N LEU A 193 -6.09 12.88 -15.34
CA LEU A 193 -6.85 12.56 -14.12
C LEU A 193 -8.02 11.62 -14.44
N MET A 194 -7.74 10.31 -14.45
CA MET A 194 -8.78 9.34 -14.56
C MET A 194 -9.42 9.43 -13.20
N GLU A 195 -10.66 9.94 -13.14
CA GLU A 195 -11.69 9.30 -12.33
C GLU A 195 -11.28 7.84 -12.23
N THR A 196 -10.94 7.32 -11.04
CA THR A 196 -10.53 5.93 -10.85
C THR A 196 -11.42 5.09 -11.76
N THR A 197 -10.90 4.67 -12.93
CA THR A 197 -11.76 4.12 -13.98
C THR A 197 -12.13 2.78 -13.42
N GLN A 198 -13.27 2.78 -12.73
CA GLN A 198 -13.69 1.68 -11.91
C GLN A 198 -13.72 0.51 -12.87
N LEU A 199 -12.91 -0.50 -12.61
CA LEU A 199 -12.74 -1.63 -13.51
C LEU A 199 -14.14 -2.14 -13.90
N GLN A 200 -14.41 -2.21 -15.21
CA GLN A 200 -15.71 -2.62 -15.74
C GLN A 200 -15.57 -3.95 -16.48
N TRP A 201 -16.63 -4.75 -16.43
CA TRP A 201 -16.81 -5.87 -17.33
C TRP A 201 -16.97 -5.35 -18.76
N ASP A 202 -16.30 -6.01 -19.70
CA ASP A 202 -16.35 -5.65 -21.11
C ASP A 202 -17.59 -6.26 -21.79
N PRO A 203 -18.53 -5.44 -22.29
CA PRO A 203 -19.67 -5.95 -23.04
C PRO A 203 -19.29 -6.72 -24.31
N LEU A 204 -18.13 -6.44 -24.92
CA LEU A 204 -17.66 -7.11 -26.13
C LEU A 204 -17.08 -8.49 -25.85
N HIS A 205 -16.53 -8.70 -24.64
CA HIS A 205 -15.93 -9.96 -24.19
C HIS A 205 -16.79 -10.57 -23.07
N CYS A 206 -18.10 -10.66 -23.33
CA CYS A 206 -19.11 -11.17 -22.40
C CYS A 206 -20.01 -12.20 -23.10
N SER A 207 -20.30 -13.33 -22.44
CA SER A 207 -21.26 -14.31 -22.95
C SER A 207 -22.68 -13.73 -23.02
N GLU A 208 -23.46 -14.07 -24.06
CA GLU A 208 -24.83 -13.57 -24.26
C GLU A 208 -25.79 -13.84 -23.08
N ALA A 209 -25.53 -14.89 -22.29
CA ALA A 209 -26.31 -15.24 -21.11
C ALA A 209 -25.93 -14.47 -19.83
N ILE A 210 -24.96 -13.55 -19.90
CA ILE A 210 -24.61 -12.63 -18.81
C ILE A 210 -25.24 -11.27 -19.08
N THR A 211 -25.90 -10.72 -18.06
CA THR A 211 -26.36 -9.33 -18.04
C THR A 211 -25.43 -8.50 -17.18
N LEU A 212 -24.96 -7.38 -17.73
CA LEU A 212 -24.13 -6.41 -17.03
C LEU A 212 -25.01 -5.34 -16.37
N GLY A 213 -24.59 -4.86 -15.20
CA GLY A 213 -25.23 -3.73 -14.53
C GLY A 213 -24.97 -2.40 -15.25
N GLU A 214 -25.77 -1.37 -14.97
CA GLU A 214 -25.66 -0.04 -15.60
C GLU A 214 -24.28 0.61 -15.40
N ASP A 215 -23.62 0.34 -14.27
CA ASP A 215 -22.28 0.83 -13.94
C ASP A 215 -21.14 -0.03 -14.53
N GLY A 216 -21.48 -1.12 -15.23
CA GLY A 216 -20.51 -2.07 -15.80
C GLY A 216 -19.77 -2.93 -14.77
N THR A 217 -20.06 -2.83 -13.47
CA THR A 217 -19.29 -3.52 -12.42
C THR A 217 -19.92 -4.84 -12.00
N GLN A 218 -21.20 -5.03 -12.26
CA GLN A 218 -21.93 -6.25 -11.92
C GLN A 218 -22.13 -7.13 -13.15
N ALA A 219 -21.82 -8.42 -13.03
CA ALA A 219 -22.15 -9.45 -14.00
C ALA A 219 -23.09 -10.47 -13.36
N ARG A 220 -24.24 -10.72 -14.00
CA ARG A 220 -25.23 -11.71 -13.55
C ARG A 220 -25.46 -12.73 -14.65
N SER A 221 -25.26 -14.02 -14.34
CA SER A 221 -25.66 -15.09 -15.26
C SER A 221 -27.18 -15.32 -15.19
N GLN A 222 -27.84 -15.35 -16.35
CA GLN A 222 -29.28 -15.60 -16.49
C GLN A 222 -29.63 -17.08 -16.61
N LYS A 223 -28.69 -17.92 -17.06
CA LYS A 223 -28.92 -19.33 -17.36
C LYS A 223 -27.73 -20.17 -16.92
N HIS A 224 -28.02 -21.39 -16.46
CA HIS A 224 -26.97 -22.36 -16.19
C HIS A 224 -26.25 -22.72 -17.50
N GLY A 225 -24.93 -22.67 -17.48
CA GLY A 225 -24.10 -22.87 -18.66
C GLY A 225 -22.72 -22.23 -18.49
N TRP A 226 -21.79 -22.53 -19.39
CA TRP A 226 -20.40 -22.09 -19.30
C TRP A 226 -20.23 -20.62 -19.73
N ASN A 227 -20.75 -19.71 -18.91
CA ASN A 227 -20.68 -18.29 -19.18
C ASN A 227 -19.37 -17.69 -18.67
N HIS A 228 -18.91 -16.63 -19.30
CA HIS A 228 -17.69 -15.95 -18.90
C HIS A 228 -17.74 -14.47 -19.30
N VAL A 229 -17.00 -13.65 -18.56
CA VAL A 229 -16.80 -12.24 -18.89
C VAL A 229 -15.43 -11.77 -18.42
N LEU A 230 -14.81 -10.92 -19.24
CA LEU A 230 -13.49 -10.33 -19.04
C LEU A 230 -13.64 -8.81 -18.87
N THR A 231 -12.67 -8.13 -18.27
CA THR A 231 -12.74 -6.67 -18.07
C THR A 231 -12.30 -5.87 -19.29
N SER A 232 -12.77 -4.63 -19.42
CA SER A 232 -12.43 -3.78 -20.58
C SER A 232 -10.96 -3.36 -20.63
N THR A 233 -10.27 -3.38 -19.48
CA THR A 233 -8.86 -3.05 -19.35
C THR A 233 -8.10 -4.12 -18.57
N PRO A 234 -6.79 -4.29 -18.81
CA PRO A 234 -5.97 -5.18 -18.00
C PRO A 234 -5.78 -4.61 -16.59
N ALA A 235 -5.48 -5.48 -15.62
CA ALA A 235 -5.19 -5.06 -14.27
C ALA A 235 -4.21 -6.04 -13.60
N THR A 236 -3.35 -5.54 -12.71
CA THR A 236 -2.49 -6.38 -11.90
C THR A 236 -3.15 -6.80 -10.58
N THR A 237 -4.16 -6.07 -10.12
CA THR A 237 -4.95 -6.41 -8.94
C THR A 237 -6.42 -6.09 -9.19
N PHE A 238 -7.31 -6.97 -8.76
CA PHE A 238 -8.75 -6.69 -8.75
C PHE A 238 -9.46 -7.46 -7.65
N GLY A 239 -10.66 -7.00 -7.31
CA GLY A 239 -11.46 -7.53 -6.22
C GLY A 239 -12.88 -7.75 -6.69
N VAL A 240 -13.47 -8.85 -6.26
CA VAL A 240 -14.86 -9.17 -6.56
C VAL A 240 -15.61 -9.57 -5.31
N ARG A 241 -16.87 -9.15 -5.24
CA ARG A 241 -17.86 -9.74 -4.35
C ARG A 241 -18.48 -10.94 -5.02
N VAL A 242 -18.32 -12.12 -4.41
CA VAL A 242 -18.81 -13.42 -4.91
C VAL A 242 -19.27 -14.27 -3.72
N THR A 243 -20.03 -15.34 -3.96
CA THR A 243 -20.50 -16.25 -2.90
C THR A 243 -19.68 -17.54 -2.90
N LEU A 244 -19.10 -17.94 -1.76
CA LEU A 244 -18.49 -19.27 -1.61
C LEU A 244 -19.55 -20.37 -1.80
N ARG A 245 -19.12 -21.53 -2.33
CA ARG A 245 -19.97 -22.65 -2.74
C ARG A 245 -20.86 -22.35 -3.96
N SER A 246 -20.58 -21.29 -4.70
CA SER A 246 -21.15 -21.07 -6.04
C SER A 246 -20.20 -21.56 -7.13
N GLU A 247 -20.74 -22.06 -8.24
CA GLU A 247 -19.96 -22.51 -9.41
C GLU A 247 -19.44 -21.30 -10.20
N VAL A 248 -18.54 -20.55 -9.57
CA VAL A 248 -17.89 -19.35 -10.11
C VAL A 248 -16.39 -19.49 -9.93
N CYS A 249 -15.64 -19.31 -11.03
CA CYS A 249 -14.18 -19.20 -10.98
C CYS A 249 -13.77 -17.75 -11.24
N VAL A 250 -12.84 -17.25 -10.44
CA VAL A 250 -12.34 -15.87 -10.52
C VAL A 250 -10.85 -15.90 -10.76
N GLY A 251 -10.33 -15.09 -11.68
CA GLY A 251 -8.93 -15.18 -12.02
C GLY A 251 -8.45 -14.22 -13.08
N PHE A 252 -7.31 -14.57 -13.67
CA PHE A 252 -6.67 -13.84 -14.76
C PHE A 252 -6.54 -14.69 -16.02
N MET A 253 -6.57 -14.03 -17.18
CA MET A 253 -6.35 -14.64 -18.48
C MET A 253 -5.70 -13.65 -19.47
N VAL A 254 -4.99 -14.17 -20.47
CA VAL A 254 -4.52 -13.40 -21.62
C VAL A 254 -5.66 -13.21 -22.63
N LEU A 255 -5.82 -12.00 -23.18
CA LEU A 255 -6.92 -11.69 -24.11
C LEU A 255 -6.95 -12.62 -25.33
N GLU A 256 -5.79 -12.94 -25.91
CA GLU A 256 -5.71 -13.86 -27.05
C GLU A 256 -6.24 -15.25 -26.74
N ASP A 257 -5.99 -15.76 -25.53
CA ASP A 257 -6.50 -17.06 -25.10
C ASP A 257 -8.00 -17.04 -24.83
N PHE A 258 -8.54 -15.88 -24.49
CA PHE A 258 -9.98 -15.67 -24.34
C PHE A 258 -10.69 -15.67 -25.70
N VAL A 259 -10.18 -14.90 -26.67
CA VAL A 259 -10.79 -14.71 -27.99
C VAL A 259 -10.70 -15.95 -28.87
N ARG A 260 -9.68 -16.80 -28.70
CA ARG A 260 -9.50 -18.04 -29.48
C ARG A 260 -10.54 -19.13 -29.20
N GLU A 261 -11.65 -18.79 -28.52
CA GLU A 261 -12.73 -19.67 -28.06
C GLU A 261 -12.22 -21.03 -27.58
N PRO A 262 -11.78 -21.12 -26.32
CA PRO A 262 -11.65 -22.42 -25.68
C PRO A 262 -12.98 -23.14 -25.84
N ASP A 263 -12.97 -24.38 -26.32
CA ASP A 263 -14.11 -25.27 -26.09
C ASP A 263 -14.19 -25.50 -24.57
N PHE A 264 -14.85 -24.57 -23.85
CA PHE A 264 -14.92 -24.53 -22.38
C PHE A 264 -15.63 -25.76 -21.80
N ARG A 265 -16.23 -26.58 -22.68
CA ARG A 265 -16.78 -27.91 -22.40
C ARG A 265 -15.70 -28.94 -22.03
N LEU A 266 -14.44 -28.69 -22.39
CA LEU A 266 -13.32 -29.57 -22.07
C LEU A 266 -12.70 -29.14 -20.73
N SER A 267 -12.89 -29.96 -19.69
CA SER A 267 -12.34 -29.79 -18.33
C SER A 267 -10.81 -29.59 -18.27
N ASN A 268 -10.10 -29.87 -19.36
CA ASN A 268 -8.65 -29.76 -19.50
C ASN A 268 -8.17 -28.42 -20.09
N ASN A 269 -9.04 -27.51 -20.52
CA ASN A 269 -8.61 -26.25 -21.12
C ASN A 269 -8.51 -25.12 -20.08
N ARG A 270 -7.58 -25.28 -19.13
CA ARG A 270 -7.38 -24.36 -17.99
C ARG A 270 -6.52 -23.15 -18.34
N ARG A 271 -6.72 -22.52 -19.50
CA ARG A 271 -5.97 -21.31 -19.87
C ARG A 271 -6.31 -20.20 -18.89
N GLY A 272 -5.32 -19.70 -18.15
CA GLY A 272 -5.46 -18.70 -17.09
C GLY A 272 -5.10 -19.22 -15.69
N TRP A 273 -5.34 -18.37 -14.69
CA TRP A 273 -5.03 -18.60 -13.27
C TRP A 273 -6.28 -18.31 -12.44
N PHE A 274 -6.86 -19.33 -11.82
CA PHE A 274 -8.19 -19.25 -11.23
C PHE A 274 -8.24 -19.74 -9.78
N PHE A 275 -9.11 -19.08 -9.02
CA PHE A 275 -9.69 -19.56 -7.78
C PHE A 275 -11.12 -20.05 -8.05
N ASP A 276 -11.41 -21.29 -7.68
CA ASP A 276 -12.74 -21.90 -7.79
C ASP A 276 -13.53 -21.68 -6.49
N CYS A 277 -14.61 -20.90 -6.56
CA CYS A 277 -15.44 -20.58 -5.40
C CYS A 277 -16.30 -21.77 -4.93
N ALA A 278 -16.50 -22.82 -5.73
CA ALA A 278 -17.27 -24.00 -5.34
C ALA A 278 -16.45 -24.94 -4.46
N THR A 279 -15.16 -25.09 -4.79
CA THR A 279 -14.26 -26.07 -4.17
C THR A 279 -13.18 -25.46 -3.29
N GLY A 280 -12.89 -24.16 -3.42
CA GLY A 280 -11.76 -23.51 -2.74
C GLY A 280 -10.41 -23.89 -3.34
N ALA A 281 -10.42 -24.45 -4.56
CA ALA A 281 -9.21 -24.89 -5.24
C ALA A 281 -8.63 -23.78 -6.12
N LEU A 282 -7.30 -23.71 -6.14
CA LEU A 282 -6.57 -22.90 -7.11
C LEU A 282 -6.14 -23.79 -8.27
N SER A 283 -6.22 -23.27 -9.48
CA SER A 283 -5.79 -24.00 -10.68
C SER A 283 -5.24 -23.05 -11.73
N SER A 284 -4.28 -23.52 -12.52
CA SER A 284 -3.80 -22.82 -13.70
C SER A 284 -3.59 -23.78 -14.87
N HIS A 285 -3.24 -23.23 -16.03
CA HIS A 285 -2.84 -24.03 -17.18
C HIS A 285 -1.61 -24.90 -16.88
N TYR A 286 -0.70 -24.38 -16.04
CA TYR A 286 0.60 -24.97 -15.77
C TYR A 286 0.60 -25.83 -14.50
N GLN A 287 -0.45 -25.77 -13.68
CA GLN A 287 -0.48 -26.42 -12.37
C GLN A 287 -1.80 -27.16 -12.12
N PRO A 288 -1.76 -28.37 -11.54
CA PRO A 288 -2.95 -29.11 -11.17
C PRO A 288 -3.76 -28.36 -10.10
N SER A 289 -5.06 -28.68 -10.01
CA SER A 289 -5.92 -28.10 -8.98
C SER A 289 -5.42 -28.47 -7.59
N THR A 290 -5.25 -27.47 -6.74
CA THR A 290 -4.87 -27.66 -5.32
C THR A 290 -5.92 -27.02 -4.44
N ILE A 291 -6.50 -27.77 -3.50
CA ILE A 291 -7.43 -27.23 -2.51
C ILE A 291 -6.63 -26.43 -1.49
N SER A 292 -6.95 -25.15 -1.36
CA SER A 292 -6.21 -24.23 -0.48
C SER A 292 -7.07 -23.58 0.59
N VAL A 293 -8.39 -23.74 0.51
CA VAL A 293 -9.35 -23.21 1.48
C VAL A 293 -10.24 -24.35 1.96
N VAL A 294 -10.23 -24.59 3.27
CA VAL A 294 -10.97 -25.70 3.91
C VAL A 294 -12.31 -25.25 4.47
N ASP A 295 -12.42 -24.02 4.98
CA ASP A 295 -13.69 -23.45 5.46
C ASP A 295 -14.48 -22.84 4.30
N MET A 296 -15.32 -23.67 3.69
CA MET A 296 -16.13 -23.32 2.53
C MET A 296 -17.61 -23.14 2.89
N LYS A 297 -17.93 -22.53 4.04
CA LYS A 297 -19.33 -22.21 4.37
C LYS A 297 -19.94 -21.27 3.31
N PRO A 298 -21.15 -21.53 2.81
CA PRO A 298 -21.79 -20.65 1.83
C PRO A 298 -22.01 -19.26 2.42
N ARG A 299 -21.27 -18.27 1.92
CA ARG A 299 -21.37 -16.87 2.34
C ARG A 299 -20.83 -15.94 1.25
N PRO A 300 -21.33 -14.69 1.17
CA PRO A 300 -20.68 -13.67 0.36
C PRO A 300 -19.30 -13.38 0.93
N ILE A 301 -18.31 -13.27 0.05
CA ILE A 301 -16.94 -12.93 0.35
C ILE A 301 -16.45 -11.80 -0.55
N PHE A 302 -15.43 -11.11 -0.10
CA PHE A 302 -14.57 -10.30 -0.94
C PHE A 302 -13.34 -11.11 -1.33
N LEU A 303 -13.24 -11.46 -2.62
CA LEU A 303 -12.09 -12.17 -3.16
C LEU A 303 -11.22 -11.20 -3.94
N GLN A 304 -9.98 -11.03 -3.50
CA GLN A 304 -8.97 -10.23 -4.17
C GLN A 304 -7.98 -11.16 -4.87
N ALA A 305 -7.65 -10.84 -6.12
CA ALA A 305 -6.60 -11.52 -6.89
C ALA A 305 -5.51 -10.51 -7.25
N THR A 306 -4.25 -10.89 -7.05
CA THR A 306 -3.07 -10.05 -7.28
C THR A 306 -2.03 -10.79 -8.11
N LEU A 307 -1.63 -10.18 -9.21
CA LEU A 307 -0.52 -10.56 -10.07
C LEU A 307 0.77 -9.92 -9.55
N HIS A 308 1.75 -10.76 -9.21
CA HIS A 308 3.09 -10.35 -8.83
C HIS A 308 4.02 -10.54 -10.04
N GLN A 309 4.14 -9.50 -10.88
CA GLN A 309 4.86 -9.57 -12.17
C GLN A 309 6.31 -10.07 -12.00
N GLU A 310 7.06 -9.50 -11.05
CA GLU A 310 8.47 -9.85 -10.80
C GLU A 310 8.64 -11.29 -10.32
N GLN A 311 7.65 -11.80 -9.57
CA GLN A 311 7.66 -13.14 -8.99
C GLN A 311 6.94 -14.17 -9.87
N GLN A 312 6.45 -13.73 -11.03
CA GLN A 312 5.74 -14.55 -12.03
C GLN A 312 4.63 -15.44 -11.43
N ARG A 313 3.84 -14.85 -10.50
CA ARG A 313 2.81 -15.58 -9.76
C ARG A 313 1.54 -14.78 -9.53
N VAL A 314 0.43 -15.48 -9.35
CA VAL A 314 -0.87 -14.96 -8.90
C VAL A 314 -1.15 -15.45 -7.49
N SER A 315 -1.55 -14.55 -6.60
CA SER A 315 -2.05 -14.88 -5.26
C SER A 315 -3.48 -14.39 -5.06
N PHE A 316 -4.19 -15.01 -4.12
CA PHE A 316 -5.55 -14.65 -3.76
C PHE A 316 -5.64 -14.31 -2.28
N ALA A 317 -6.59 -13.46 -1.91
CA ALA A 317 -6.96 -13.18 -0.53
C ALA A 317 -8.48 -13.15 -0.39
N ILE A 318 -9.00 -13.71 0.70
CA ILE A 318 -10.43 -13.76 1.02
C ILE A 318 -10.66 -12.88 2.25
N ASP A 319 -11.52 -11.86 2.11
CA ASP A 319 -11.83 -10.89 3.17
C ASP A 319 -10.56 -10.28 3.79
N GLY A 320 -9.54 -10.01 2.96
CA GLY A 320 -8.24 -9.47 3.36
C GLY A 320 -7.25 -10.51 3.90
N ILE A 321 -7.66 -11.77 4.07
CA ILE A 321 -6.79 -12.86 4.55
C ILE A 321 -6.13 -13.56 3.35
N PRO A 322 -4.79 -13.56 3.23
CA PRO A 322 -4.10 -14.23 2.13
C PRO A 322 -4.36 -15.73 2.09
N VAL A 323 -4.62 -16.28 0.91
CA VAL A 323 -4.66 -17.72 0.69
C VAL A 323 -3.22 -18.24 0.63
N PRO A 324 -2.85 -19.30 1.39
CA PRO A 324 -1.45 -19.74 1.51
C PRO A 324 -0.81 -20.21 0.20
N THR A 325 -1.62 -20.63 -0.77
CA THR A 325 -1.15 -21.13 -2.06
C THR A 325 -1.19 -20.03 -3.10
N SER A 326 -0.12 -19.92 -3.90
CA SER A 326 -0.06 -19.09 -5.10
C SER A 326 0.09 -19.94 -6.35
N LEU A 327 -0.39 -19.42 -7.47
CA LEU A 327 -0.19 -20.03 -8.78
C LEU A 327 1.00 -19.38 -9.48
N HIS A 328 1.89 -20.18 -10.05
CA HIS A 328 3.15 -19.72 -10.65
C HIS A 328 3.10 -19.80 -12.19
N HIS A 329 4.25 -19.55 -12.82
CA HIS A 329 4.47 -19.64 -14.27
C HIS A 329 3.66 -18.59 -15.07
N VAL A 330 3.50 -17.40 -14.51
CA VAL A 330 2.97 -16.26 -15.27
C VAL A 330 4.06 -15.71 -16.19
N PRO A 331 3.82 -15.57 -17.51
CA PRO A 331 4.83 -14.98 -18.40
C PRO A 331 5.17 -13.55 -17.97
N ALA A 332 6.46 -13.19 -17.99
CA ALA A 332 6.94 -11.91 -17.45
C ALA A 332 6.41 -10.69 -18.24
N ASP A 333 6.10 -10.90 -19.51
CA ASP A 333 5.61 -9.91 -20.49
C ASP A 333 4.10 -10.03 -20.77
N ALA A 334 3.39 -10.96 -20.13
CA ALA A 334 1.97 -11.15 -20.36
C ALA A 334 1.13 -10.00 -19.79
N VAL A 335 0.22 -9.48 -20.63
CA VAL A 335 -0.83 -8.57 -20.22
C VAL A 335 -2.05 -9.40 -19.82
N LEU A 336 -2.34 -9.43 -18.52
CA LEU A 336 -3.45 -10.20 -17.96
C LEU A 336 -4.68 -9.34 -17.72
N TYR A 337 -5.83 -9.93 -18.02
CA TYR A 337 -7.13 -9.35 -17.78
C TYR A 337 -7.86 -10.14 -16.69
N PRO A 338 -8.44 -9.44 -15.70
CA PRO A 338 -9.43 -10.00 -14.81
C PRO A 338 -10.57 -10.68 -15.57
N VAL A 339 -10.92 -11.88 -15.15
CA VAL A 339 -11.93 -12.71 -15.79
C VAL A 339 -12.70 -13.51 -14.74
N VAL A 340 -14.00 -13.69 -15.01
CA VAL A 340 -14.85 -14.59 -14.24
C VAL A 340 -15.51 -15.61 -15.16
N ARG A 341 -15.64 -16.84 -14.67
CA ARG A 341 -16.39 -17.93 -15.30
C ARG A 341 -17.54 -18.28 -14.38
N ILE A 342 -18.76 -18.29 -14.91
CA ILE A 342 -19.99 -18.44 -14.15
C ILE A 342 -20.80 -19.59 -14.75
N VAL A 343 -20.86 -20.71 -14.03
CA VAL A 343 -21.66 -21.88 -14.41
C VAL A 343 -23.04 -21.86 -13.77
N ALA A 344 -23.12 -21.42 -12.51
CA ALA A 344 -24.37 -21.34 -11.76
C ALA A 344 -25.35 -20.30 -12.34
N ALA A 345 -26.61 -20.69 -12.49
CA ALA A 345 -27.69 -19.76 -12.85
C ALA A 345 -27.92 -18.73 -11.74
N ASN A 346 -28.24 -17.48 -12.11
CA ASN A 346 -28.50 -16.37 -11.20
C ASN A 346 -27.31 -15.95 -10.30
N ALA A 347 -26.12 -16.52 -10.51
CA ALA A 347 -24.93 -16.09 -9.81
C ALA A 347 -24.56 -14.66 -10.21
N VAL A 348 -24.19 -13.87 -9.21
CA VAL A 348 -23.85 -12.45 -9.34
C VAL A 348 -22.42 -12.26 -8.87
N VAL A 349 -21.61 -11.63 -9.71
CA VAL A 349 -20.27 -11.19 -9.37
C VAL A 349 -20.18 -9.69 -9.55
N LYS A 350 -19.69 -8.98 -8.54
CA LYS A 350 -19.54 -7.52 -8.60
C LYS A 350 -18.08 -7.12 -8.40
N LEU A 351 -17.52 -6.35 -9.33
CA LEU A 351 -16.22 -5.71 -9.17
C LEU A 351 -16.29 -4.68 -8.06
N LEU A 352 -15.28 -4.68 -7.20
CA LEU A 352 -15.12 -3.75 -6.10
C LEU A 352 -13.74 -3.09 -6.18
N PRO A 353 -13.61 -1.83 -5.72
CA PRO A 353 -12.32 -1.17 -5.59
C PRO A 353 -11.40 -1.98 -4.67
N VAL A 354 -10.10 -1.97 -4.97
CA VAL A 354 -9.05 -2.65 -4.20
C VAL A 354 -7.92 -1.69 -3.88
#